data_AF-A0A1H0RIC8-F1
#
_entry.id   AF-A0A1H0RIC8-F1
#
_cell.length_a   1.000
_cell.length_b   1.000
_cell.length_c   1.000
_cell.angle_alpha   90.00
_cell.angle_beta   90.00
_cell.angle_gamma   90.00
#
_symmetry.space_group_name_H-M   'P 1'
#
loop_
_entity.id
_entity.type
_entity.pdbx_description
1 polymer ?
#
loop_
_entity_poly.entity_id
_entity_poly.type
_entity_poly.pdbx_seq_one_letter_code
_entity_poly.pdbx_strand_id
1 'polypeptide(L)'
;MYEPEASDAELAAWGLQRSDYTGKATEVWPENWPVYALWSRICNQWRVGMAGAIALDYGVLFHELDRADLDPDEYDERFHDIQVIESEALTIFAERSEQAKVSRGS
;
A
#
# COMPACT_ATOMS: atom_id res chain seq x y z
N MET A 1 -3.70 29.63 -7.41
CA MET A 1 -4.91 29.82 -8.24
C MET A 1 -5.67 28.51 -8.13
N TYR A 2 -6.87 28.48 -7.56
CA TYR A 2 -7.64 27.23 -7.48
C TYR A 2 -8.46 27.10 -8.75
N GLU A 3 -8.19 26.07 -9.54
CA GLU A 3 -8.96 25.74 -10.73
C GLU A 3 -10.15 24.88 -10.31
N PRO A 4 -11.39 25.26 -10.66
CA PRO A 4 -12.56 24.48 -10.30
C PRO A 4 -12.52 23.11 -10.98
N GLU A 5 -12.89 22.07 -10.24
CA GLU A 5 -12.98 20.71 -10.78
C GLU A 5 -14.03 20.62 -11.89
N ALA A 6 -13.72 19.87 -12.95
CA ALA A 6 -14.64 19.65 -14.06
C ALA A 6 -15.96 19.00 -13.59
N SER A 7 -17.07 19.45 -14.18
CA SER A 7 -18.40 18.89 -13.95
C SER A 7 -18.55 17.50 -14.57
N ASP A 8 -19.50 16.69 -14.08
CA ASP A 8 -19.75 15.34 -14.61
C ASP A 8 -20.07 15.35 -16.10
N ALA A 9 -20.72 16.40 -16.59
CA ALA A 9 -21.05 16.55 -18.01
C ALA A 9 -19.80 16.79 -18.89
N GLU A 10 -18.80 17.50 -18.37
CA GLU A 10 -17.54 17.76 -19.08
C GLU A 10 -16.66 16.50 -19.10
N LEU A 11 -16.62 15.73 -18.02
CA LEU A 11 -15.95 14.43 -17.97
C LEU A 11 -16.59 13.44 -18.96
N ALA A 12 -17.93 13.36 -18.97
CA ALA A 12 -18.66 12.47 -19.87
C ALA A 12 -18.47 12.82 -21.35
N ALA A 13 -18.29 14.09 -21.69
CA ALA A 13 -17.98 14.52 -23.06
C ALA A 13 -16.63 13.98 -23.55
N TRP A 14 -15.72 13.64 -22.64
CA TRP A 14 -14.44 12.99 -22.93
C TRP A 14 -14.45 11.48 -22.66
N GLY A 15 -15.62 10.90 -22.39
CA GLY A 15 -15.76 9.47 -22.08
C GLY A 15 -15.26 9.07 -20.69
N LEU A 16 -15.04 10.05 -19.80
CA LEU A 16 -14.58 9.86 -18.44
C LEU A 16 -15.74 9.90 -17.45
N GLN A 17 -15.69 9.07 -16.42
CA GLN A 17 -16.58 9.11 -15.28
C GLN A 17 -15.86 9.75 -14.08
N ARG A 18 -16.60 10.38 -13.16
CA ARG A 18 -16.01 10.90 -11.91
C ARG A 18 -15.31 9.81 -11.10
N SER A 19 -15.75 8.56 -11.23
CA SER A 19 -15.09 7.38 -10.67
C SER A 19 -13.68 7.13 -11.22
N ASP A 20 -13.37 7.61 -12.41
CA ASP A 20 -12.03 7.48 -13.00
C ASP A 20 -11.03 8.41 -12.29
N TYR A 21 -11.53 9.42 -11.55
CA TYR A 21 -10.75 10.38 -10.77
C TYR A 21 -11.03 10.32 -9.26
N THR A 22 -12.05 9.57 -8.82
CA THR A 22 -12.40 9.44 -7.39
C THR A 22 -11.40 8.60 -6.59
N GLY A 23 -10.43 7.98 -7.25
CA GLY A 23 -9.30 7.38 -6.57
C GLY A 23 -8.56 8.48 -5.82
N LYS A 24 -8.54 8.40 -4.49
CA LYS A 24 -7.74 9.30 -3.66
C LYS A 24 -6.27 9.11 -4.08
N ALA A 25 -5.78 10.01 -4.92
CA ALA A 25 -4.39 9.99 -5.35
C ALA A 25 -3.54 10.35 -4.13
N THR A 26 -2.78 9.39 -3.64
CA THR A 26 -1.81 9.62 -2.57
C THR A 26 -0.47 9.93 -3.22
N GLU A 27 0.00 11.15 -3.02
CA GLU A 27 1.35 11.53 -3.44
C GLU A 27 2.40 10.79 -2.61
N VAL A 28 3.38 10.21 -3.28
CA VAL A 28 4.55 9.57 -2.66
C VAL A 28 5.74 10.49 -2.88
N TRP A 29 6.38 10.88 -1.78
CA TRP A 29 7.58 11.72 -1.82
C TRP A 29 8.71 10.99 -2.57
N PRO A 30 9.54 11.69 -3.37
CA PRO A 30 10.56 11.05 -4.21
C PRO A 30 11.49 10.08 -3.47
N GLU A 31 11.87 10.41 -2.25
CA GLU A 31 12.69 9.60 -1.35
C GLU A 31 12.03 8.25 -0.98
N ASN A 32 10.70 8.23 -0.90
CA ASN A 32 9.93 7.02 -0.56
C ASN A 32 9.60 6.19 -1.80
N TRP A 33 9.83 6.71 -3.00
CA TRP A 33 9.47 6.02 -4.25
C TRP A 33 10.12 4.65 -4.39
N PRO A 34 11.42 4.44 -4.07
CA PRO A 34 12.03 3.13 -4.18
C PRO A 34 11.41 2.09 -3.24
N VAL A 35 11.12 2.48 -1.99
CA VAL A 35 10.43 1.63 -1.01
C VAL A 35 9.02 1.32 -1.49
N TYR A 36 8.28 2.33 -1.98
CA TYR A 36 6.94 2.13 -2.50
C TYR A 36 6.92 1.19 -3.70
N ALA A 37 7.90 1.30 -4.60
CA ALA A 37 8.04 0.40 -5.74
C ALA A 37 8.30 -1.04 -5.30
N LEU A 38 9.17 -1.25 -4.30
CA LEU A 38 9.39 -2.56 -3.69
C LEU A 38 8.11 -3.09 -3.04
N TRP A 39 7.48 -2.29 -2.17
CA TRP A 39 6.21 -2.60 -1.52
C TRP A 39 5.12 -3.00 -2.51
N SER A 40 4.96 -2.28 -3.62
CA SER A 40 3.94 -2.55 -4.63
C SER A 40 4.01 -3.96 -5.24
N ARG A 41 5.19 -4.58 -5.21
CA ARG A 41 5.42 -5.94 -5.73
C ARG A 41 5.11 -7.02 -4.70
N ILE A 42 5.25 -6.72 -3.41
CA ILE A 42 5.19 -7.70 -2.32
C ILE A 42 3.99 -7.50 -1.38
N CYS A 43 3.23 -6.41 -1.52
CA CYS A 43 2.17 -5.99 -0.59
C CYS A 43 1.02 -7.00 -0.42
N ASN A 44 0.89 -7.96 -1.32
CA ASN A 44 -0.10 -9.03 -1.29
C ASN A 44 0.43 -10.35 -0.72
N GLN A 45 1.73 -10.46 -0.45
CA GLN A 45 2.39 -11.69 0.01
C GLN A 45 2.40 -11.77 1.54
N TRP A 46 1.23 -12.06 2.11
CA TRP A 46 1.06 -12.22 3.56
C TRP A 46 1.05 -13.68 3.98
N ARG A 47 1.71 -13.96 5.09
CA ARG A 47 1.50 -15.18 5.87
C ARG A 47 0.23 -14.99 6.69
N VAL A 48 -0.70 -15.94 6.58
CA VAL A 48 -2.04 -15.86 7.18
C VAL A 48 -2.24 -17.02 8.14
N GLY A 49 -2.70 -16.72 9.36
CA GLY A 49 -3.13 -17.68 10.37
C GLY A 49 -4.65 -17.69 10.55
N MET A 50 -5.13 -18.39 11.59
CA MET A 50 -6.56 -18.51 11.88
C MET A 50 -7.29 -17.18 12.12
N ALA A 51 -6.56 -16.14 12.55
CA ALA A 51 -7.08 -14.82 12.87
C ALA A 51 -6.75 -13.75 11.81
N GLY A 52 -6.23 -14.12 10.64
CA GLY A 52 -5.84 -13.19 9.58
C GLY A 52 -4.34 -13.13 9.34
N ALA A 53 -3.89 -12.07 8.66
CA ALA A 53 -2.48 -11.85 8.35
C ALA A 53 -1.65 -11.68 9.63
N ILE A 54 -0.49 -12.32 9.69
CA ILE A 54 0.41 -12.32 10.86
C ILE A 54 1.78 -11.72 10.58
N ALA A 55 2.25 -11.78 9.33
CA ALA A 55 3.52 -11.24 8.87
C ALA A 55 3.56 -11.24 7.34
N LEU A 56 4.38 -10.39 6.76
CA LEU A 56 4.78 -10.43 5.37
C LEU A 56 5.70 -11.63 5.12
N ASP A 57 5.68 -12.18 3.92
CA ASP A 57 6.64 -13.23 3.57
C ASP A 57 8.02 -12.63 3.26
N TYR A 58 8.92 -12.70 4.24
CA TYR A 58 10.28 -12.16 4.10
C TYR A 58 11.11 -12.92 3.07
N GLY A 59 10.76 -14.16 2.72
CA GLY A 59 11.44 -14.88 1.63
C GLY A 59 11.27 -14.17 0.28
N VAL A 60 10.09 -13.60 0.03
CA VAL A 60 9.83 -12.79 -1.17
C VAL A 60 10.54 -11.43 -1.08
N LEU A 61 10.55 -10.80 0.10
CA LEU A 61 11.25 -9.54 0.32
C LEU A 61 12.76 -9.67 0.06
N PHE A 62 13.41 -10.67 0.66
CA PHE A 62 14.83 -10.92 0.44
C PHE A 62 15.12 -11.22 -1.03
N HIS A 63 14.26 -11.98 -1.71
CA HIS A 63 14.43 -12.23 -3.15
C HIS A 63 14.41 -10.94 -3.99
N GLU A 64 13.49 -10.01 -3.70
CA GLU A 64 13.43 -8.73 -4.43
C GLU A 64 14.60 -7.80 -4.07
N LEU A 65 15.02 -7.77 -2.81
CA LEU A 65 16.18 -6.98 -2.36
C LEU A 65 17.49 -7.49 -2.99
N ASP A 66 17.71 -8.81 -3.00
CA ASP A 66 18.89 -9.43 -3.60
C ASP A 66 18.97 -9.16 -5.11
N ARG A 67 17.82 -9.02 -5.78
CA ARG A 67 17.73 -8.70 -7.22
C ARG A 67 17.98 -7.22 -7.53
N ALA A 68 17.89 -6.35 -6.53
CA ALA A 68 18.01 -4.90 -6.71
C ALA A 68 19.45 -4.41 -6.80
N ASP A 69 20.45 -5.27 -6.53
CA ASP A 69 21.89 -4.96 -6.62
C ASP A 69 22.26 -3.69 -5.85
N LEU A 70 21.77 -3.60 -4.60
CA LEU A 70 21.94 -2.46 -3.71
C LEU A 70 23.26 -2.55 -2.93
N ASP A 71 23.77 -1.41 -2.48
CA ASP A 71 24.81 -1.42 -1.45
C ASP A 71 24.24 -1.86 -0.09
N PRO A 72 25.09 -2.25 0.88
CA PRO A 72 24.62 -2.74 2.18
C PRO A 72 23.77 -1.74 2.97
N ASP A 73 24.07 -0.44 2.88
CA ASP A 73 23.33 0.57 3.64
C ASP A 73 21.94 0.77 3.02
N GLU A 74 21.86 0.82 1.68
CA GLU A 74 20.58 0.86 0.96
C GLU A 74 19.74 -0.40 1.18
N TYR A 75 20.37 -1.56 1.26
CA TYR A 75 19.68 -2.82 1.57
C TYR A 75 19.01 -2.76 2.93
N ASP A 76 19.77 -2.37 3.96
CA ASP A 76 19.29 -2.30 5.34
C ASP A 76 18.20 -1.22 5.51
N GLU A 77 18.36 -0.07 4.84
CA GLU A 77 17.34 1.00 4.81
C GLU A 77 16.03 0.48 4.19
N ARG A 78 16.09 -0.13 2.99
CA ARG A 78 14.89 -0.65 2.31
C ARG A 78 14.21 -1.75 3.09
N PHE A 79 14.99 -2.62 3.72
CA PHE A 79 14.45 -3.65 4.59
C PHE A 79 13.70 -3.01 5.75
N HIS A 80 14.32 -2.06 6.46
CA HIS A 80 13.71 -1.35 7.58
C HIS A 80 12.42 -0.63 7.19
N ASP A 81 12.40 0.07 6.06
CA ASP A 81 11.22 0.81 5.62
C ASP A 81 10.03 -0.12 5.33
N ILE A 82 10.29 -1.32 4.79
CA ILE A 82 9.25 -2.33 4.62
C ILE A 82 8.74 -2.86 5.96
N GLN A 83 9.59 -3.02 6.98
CA GLN A 83 9.15 -3.41 8.32
C GLN A 83 8.21 -2.37 8.95
N VAL A 84 8.47 -1.08 8.71
CA VAL A 84 7.57 0.00 9.15
C VAL A 84 6.20 -0.14 8.47
N ILE A 85 6.18 -0.34 7.15
CA ILE A 85 4.92 -0.54 6.41
C ILE A 85 4.17 -1.79 6.90
N GLU A 86 4.87 -2.90 7.14
CA GLU A 86 4.30 -4.14 7.66
C GLU A 86 3.60 -3.93 9.01
N SER A 87 4.27 -3.26 9.96
CA SER A 87 3.73 -2.98 11.29
C SER A 87 2.42 -2.16 11.22
N GLU A 88 2.40 -1.13 10.39
CA GLU A 88 1.20 -0.30 10.18
C GLU A 88 0.08 -1.09 9.48
N ALA A 89 0.41 -1.90 8.47
CA ALA A 89 -0.58 -2.74 7.80
C ALA A 89 -1.20 -3.78 8.75
N LEU A 90 -0.41 -4.41 9.62
CA LEU A 90 -0.91 -5.34 10.63
C LEU A 90 -1.84 -4.65 11.63
N THR A 91 -1.51 -3.43 12.05
CA THR A 91 -2.38 -2.63 12.92
C THR A 91 -3.72 -2.36 12.25
N ILE A 92 -3.72 -1.90 10.99
CA ILE A 92 -4.94 -1.65 10.22
C ILE A 92 -5.76 -2.92 10.03
N PHE A 93 -5.13 -4.07 9.78
CA PHE A 93 -5.83 -5.34 9.63
C PHE A 93 -6.49 -5.78 10.93
N ALA A 94 -5.82 -5.61 12.07
CA ALA A 94 -6.38 -5.89 13.38
C ALA A 94 -7.61 -5.00 13.64
N GLU A 95 -7.50 -3.69 13.44
CA GLU A 95 -8.61 -2.73 13.60
C GLU A 95 -9.82 -3.08 12.73
N ARG A 96 -9.60 -3.39 11.45
CA ARG A 96 -10.68 -3.80 10.53
C ARG A 96 -11.34 -5.11 10.96
N SER A 97 -10.56 -6.05 11.49
CA SER A 97 -11.11 -7.32 11.98
C SER A 97 -12.03 -7.10 13.19
N GLU A 98 -11.68 -6.18 14.10
CA GLU A 98 -12.51 -5.83 15.26
C GLU A 98 -13.79 -5.10 14.83
N GLN A 99 -13.69 -4.14 13.91
CA GLN A 99 -14.86 -3.46 13.35
C GLN A 99 -15.83 -4.44 12.68
N ALA A 100 -15.32 -5.42 11.95
CA ALA A 100 -16.13 -6.45 11.30
C ALA A 100 -16.85 -7.36 12.31
N LYS A 101 -16.23 -7.67 13.45
CA LYS A 101 -16.86 -8.45 14.54
C LYS A 101 -17.98 -7.66 15.21
N VAL A 102 -17.77 -6.37 15.49
CA VAL A 102 -18.79 -5.49 16.07
C VAL A 102 -20.00 -5.36 15.14
N SER A 103 -19.78 -5.15 13.84
CA SER A 103 -20.88 -5.04 12.86
C SER A 103 -21.68 -6.33 12.65
N ARG A 104 -21.09 -7.51 12.92
CA ARG A 104 -21.78 -8.81 12.79
C ARG A 104 -22.51 -9.26 14.05
N GLY A 105 -22.14 -8.73 15.21
CA GLY A 105 -22.77 -9.02 16.49
C GLY A 105 -23.92 -8.08 16.86
N SER A 106 -24.20 -7.07 16.03
CA SER A 106 -25.24 -6.05 16.25
C SER A 106 -26.50 -6.27 15.43
#